data_AF-A0A2N5ZS91-F1
#
_entry.id   AF-A0A2N5ZS91-F1
#
_cell.length_a   1.000
_cell.length_b   1.000
_cell.length_c   1.000
_cell.angle_alpha   90.00
_cell.angle_beta   90.00
_cell.angle_gamma   90.00
#
_symmetry.space_group_name_H-M   'P 1'
#
loop_
_entity.id
_entity.type
_entity.pdbx_description
1 polymer ?
#
loop_
_entity_poly.entity_id
_entity_poly.type
_entity_poly.pdbx_seq_one_letter_code
_entity_poly.pdbx_strand_id
1 'polypeptide(L)'
;MTKDNLKKVVEKSKKMIANGEYRDPGFEKLARAVVELVEGSDFGEKNSEATLTLESSASNWVEETLDDSFDGVCVQLLEISSDCLGDFGTLFVVPYSSGLSKKSAMIRFKVCE
;
A
#
# COMPACT_ATOMS: atom_id res chain seq x y z
N MET A 1 -4.57 11.60 12.74
CA MET A 1 -4.75 12.08 11.33
C MET A 1 -6.18 12.62 11.16
N THR A 2 -6.46 13.58 10.27
CA THR A 2 -7.84 14.04 9.97
C THR A 2 -8.24 13.66 8.54
N LYS A 3 -9.54 13.58 8.22
CA LYS A 3 -10.05 13.30 6.86
C LYS A 3 -9.47 14.25 5.80
N ASP A 4 -9.40 15.55 6.10
CA ASP A 4 -8.79 16.53 5.18
C ASP A 4 -7.28 16.35 5.03
N ASN A 5 -6.58 15.91 6.08
CA ASN A 5 -5.17 15.58 5.98
C ASN A 5 -4.95 14.32 5.13
N LEU A 6 -5.81 13.30 5.27
CA LEU A 6 -5.77 12.11 4.40
C LEU A 6 -5.98 12.46 2.94
N LYS A 7 -6.97 13.29 2.64
CA LYS A 7 -7.20 13.80 1.27
C LYS A 7 -5.96 14.48 0.70
N LYS A 8 -5.30 15.34 1.47
CA LYS A 8 -4.06 16.02 1.04
C LYS A 8 -2.92 15.05 0.80
N VAL A 9 -2.75 14.05 1.68
CA VAL A 9 -1.71 13.01 1.55
C VAL A 9 -1.97 12.19 0.28
N VAL A 10 -3.20 11.70 0.09
CA VAL A 10 -3.60 10.95 -1.11
C VAL A 10 -3.38 11.75 -2.38
N GLU A 11 -3.81 13.01 -2.43
CA GLU A 11 -3.63 13.86 -3.61
C GLU A 11 -2.15 14.15 -3.91
N LYS A 12 -1.32 14.30 -2.87
CA LYS A 12 0.14 14.42 -3.04
C LYS A 12 0.73 13.12 -3.61
N SER A 13 0.37 11.97 -3.06
CA SER A 13 0.83 10.66 -3.53
C SER A 13 0.42 10.40 -4.98
N LYS A 14 -0.82 10.71 -5.36
CA LYS A 14 -1.31 10.60 -6.74
C LYS A 14 -0.51 11.46 -7.71
N LYS A 15 -0.17 12.70 -7.33
CA LYS A 15 0.68 13.58 -8.14
C LYS A 15 2.09 13.01 -8.32
N MET A 16 2.71 12.53 -7.23
CA MET A 16 4.03 11.91 -7.30
C MET A 16 4.03 10.68 -8.24
N ILE A 17 3.01 9.83 -8.13
CA ILE A 17 2.83 8.67 -9.01
C ILE A 17 2.65 9.12 -10.48
N ALA A 18 1.78 10.11 -10.74
CA ALA A 18 1.52 10.60 -12.09
C ALA A 18 2.74 11.26 -12.75
N ASN A 19 3.60 11.89 -11.95
CA ASN A 19 4.82 12.56 -12.41
C ASN A 19 6.01 11.61 -12.57
N GLY A 20 5.90 10.34 -12.18
CA GLY A 20 7.05 9.43 -12.17
C GLY A 20 8.03 9.70 -11.03
N GLU A 21 7.62 10.42 -9.98
CA GLU A 21 8.46 10.81 -8.85
C GLU A 21 8.51 9.71 -7.77
N TYR A 22 8.97 8.52 -8.15
CA TYR A 22 9.15 7.36 -7.27
C TYR A 22 10.52 6.74 -7.46
N ARG A 23 11.08 6.17 -6.38
CA ARG A 23 12.43 5.58 -6.39
C ARG A 23 12.53 4.35 -7.29
N ASP A 24 11.48 3.53 -7.32
CA ASP A 24 11.42 2.27 -8.07
C ASP A 24 9.97 1.84 -8.40
N PRO A 25 9.76 0.93 -9.37
CA PRO A 25 8.42 0.47 -9.75
C PRO A 25 7.66 -0.31 -8.66
N GLY A 26 8.35 -0.90 -7.69
CA GLY A 26 7.74 -1.56 -6.53
C GLY A 26 7.09 -0.54 -5.59
N PHE A 27 7.78 0.56 -5.34
CA PHE A 27 7.24 1.68 -4.58
C PHE A 27 6.02 2.33 -5.24
N GLU A 28 5.99 2.44 -6.57
CA GLU A 28 4.82 2.92 -7.31
C GLU A 28 3.58 2.04 -7.02
N LYS A 29 3.73 0.72 -7.12
CA LYS A 29 2.63 -0.24 -6.87
C LYS A 29 2.16 -0.20 -5.43
N LEU A 30 3.09 -0.06 -4.47
CA LEU A 30 2.77 0.09 -3.06
C LEU A 30 1.95 1.37 -2.84
N ALA A 31 2.44 2.51 -3.34
CA ALA A 31 1.78 3.80 -3.17
C ALA A 31 0.37 3.80 -3.79
N ARG A 32 0.20 3.14 -4.96
CA ARG A 32 -1.12 2.94 -5.57
C ARG A 32 -2.06 2.12 -4.68
N ALA A 33 -1.61 0.99 -4.14
CA ALA A 33 -2.42 0.14 -3.28
C ALA A 33 -2.89 0.88 -2.00
N VAL A 34 -2.02 1.71 -1.41
CA VAL A 34 -2.38 2.57 -0.26
C VAL A 34 -3.43 3.61 -0.66
N VAL A 35 -3.23 4.30 -1.78
CA VAL A 35 -4.19 5.31 -2.28
C VAL A 35 -5.56 4.69 -2.52
N GLU A 36 -5.60 3.54 -3.21
CA GLU A 36 -6.84 2.81 -3.47
C GLU A 36 -7.54 2.40 -2.17
N LEU A 37 -6.80 1.94 -1.17
CA LEU A 37 -7.35 1.57 0.13
C LEU A 37 -7.95 2.80 0.86
N VAL A 38 -7.22 3.91 0.89
CA VAL A 38 -7.67 5.13 1.58
C VAL A 38 -8.89 5.73 0.89
N GLU A 39 -8.88 5.89 -0.43
CA GLU A 39 -10.04 6.40 -1.18
C GLU A 39 -11.22 5.41 -1.10
N GLY A 40 -10.95 4.11 -1.21
CA GLY A 40 -11.94 3.04 -1.10
C GLY A 40 -12.60 2.99 0.28
N SER A 41 -11.89 3.39 1.34
CA SER A 41 -12.42 3.50 2.70
C SER A 41 -13.24 4.77 2.96
N ASP A 42 -13.46 5.62 1.95
CA ASP A 42 -13.96 6.99 2.14
C ASP A 42 -13.18 7.73 3.24
N PHE A 43 -11.85 7.60 3.17
CA PHE A 43 -10.91 8.21 4.11
C PHE A 43 -11.18 7.82 5.58
N GLY A 44 -11.47 6.54 5.82
CA GLY A 44 -11.64 5.96 7.16
C GLY A 44 -13.09 5.77 7.62
N GLU A 45 -14.10 6.06 6.78
CA GLU A 45 -15.52 5.97 7.16
C GLU A 45 -16.17 4.62 6.84
N LYS A 46 -15.58 3.81 5.96
CA LYS A 46 -16.10 2.47 5.61
C LYS A 46 -14.98 1.47 5.40
N ASN A 47 -15.34 0.19 5.50
CA ASN A 47 -14.43 -0.91 5.22
C ASN A 47 -13.95 -0.85 3.77
N SER A 48 -12.71 -1.25 3.53
CA SER A 48 -12.12 -1.28 2.19
C SER A 48 -11.05 -2.35 2.08
N GLU A 49 -10.75 -2.75 0.86
CA GLU A 49 -9.64 -3.64 0.55
C GLU A 49 -8.93 -3.19 -0.72
N ALA A 50 -7.61 -3.40 -0.76
CA ALA A 50 -6.76 -3.14 -1.91
C ALA A 50 -5.78 -4.30 -2.11
N THR A 51 -5.34 -4.49 -3.34
CA THR A 51 -4.43 -5.59 -3.70
C THR A 51 -3.11 -5.05 -4.22
N LEU A 52 -2.02 -5.55 -3.65
CA LEU A 52 -0.66 -5.36 -4.16
C LEU A 52 -0.18 -6.64 -4.84
N THR A 53 0.32 -6.54 -6.07
CA THR A 53 0.94 -7.68 -6.77
C THR A 53 2.30 -7.29 -7.34
N LEU A 54 3.33 -8.01 -6.89
CA LEU A 54 4.70 -7.87 -7.37
C LEU A 54 5.06 -9.05 -8.27
N GLU A 55 5.72 -8.75 -9.38
CA GLU A 55 6.29 -9.78 -10.24
C GLU A 55 7.68 -10.13 -9.71
N SER A 56 7.95 -11.42 -9.55
CA SER A 56 9.26 -11.93 -9.18
C SER A 56 10.17 -11.88 -10.39
N SER A 57 10.75 -10.72 -10.70
CA SER A 57 11.90 -10.67 -11.59
C SER A 57 13.06 -11.37 -10.90
N ALA A 58 13.47 -12.54 -11.42
CA ALA A 58 14.53 -13.39 -10.87
C ALA A 58 15.95 -12.78 -10.97
N SER A 59 16.08 -11.46 -11.08
CA SER A 59 17.37 -10.80 -11.30
C SER A 59 17.24 -9.33 -10.93
N ASN A 60 18.04 -8.93 -9.95
CA ASN A 60 18.21 -7.58 -9.38
C ASN A 60 17.27 -7.21 -8.24
N TRP A 61 17.38 -7.98 -7.14
CA TRP A 61 17.06 -7.55 -5.78
C TRP A 61 18.32 -6.90 -5.16
N VAL A 62 18.70 -5.74 -5.71
CA VAL A 62 19.84 -4.97 -5.22
C VAL A 62 19.42 -3.50 -5.27
N GLU A 63 18.94 -2.94 -4.15
CA GLU A 63 19.45 -1.69 -3.54
C GLU A 63 18.60 -1.24 -2.32
N GLU A 64 19.12 -1.56 -1.13
CA GLU A 64 19.18 -0.83 0.17
C GLU A 64 18.09 0.18 0.64
N THR A 65 16.90 0.29 0.07
CA THR A 65 15.88 1.21 0.62
C THR A 65 14.50 0.62 0.89
N LEU A 66 14.27 -0.63 0.50
CA LEU A 66 13.16 -1.44 0.99
C LEU A 66 13.77 -2.74 1.55
N ASP A 67 13.16 -3.35 2.58
CA ASP A 67 13.38 -4.78 2.75
C ASP A 67 12.74 -5.43 1.52
N ASP A 68 13.58 -5.66 0.53
CA ASP A 68 13.26 -6.13 -0.82
C ASP A 68 12.65 -7.55 -0.79
N SER A 69 12.56 -8.20 0.38
CA SER A 69 11.70 -9.35 0.50
C SER A 69 10.23 -8.95 0.33
N PHE A 70 9.43 -9.85 -0.24
CA PHE A 70 7.98 -9.64 -0.31
C PHE A 70 7.36 -9.43 1.07
N ASP A 71 7.95 -10.02 2.11
CA ASP A 71 7.55 -9.83 3.49
C ASP A 71 7.85 -8.40 3.95
N GLY A 72 9.02 -7.86 3.61
CA GLY A 72 9.39 -6.47 3.83
C GLY A 72 8.47 -5.46 3.15
N VAL A 73 8.09 -5.72 1.90
CA VAL A 73 7.08 -4.92 1.19
C VAL A 73 5.71 -5.01 1.87
N CYS A 74 5.31 -6.19 2.36
CA CYS A 74 4.07 -6.33 3.13
C CYS A 74 4.10 -5.53 4.45
N VAL A 75 5.24 -5.52 5.14
CA VAL A 75 5.44 -4.72 6.36
C VAL A 75 5.31 -3.23 6.06
N GLN A 76 5.97 -2.74 5.03
CA GLN A 76 5.88 -1.32 4.64
C GLN A 76 4.48 -0.92 4.20
N LEU A 77 3.79 -1.79 3.45
CA LEU A 77 2.39 -1.58 3.08
C LEU A 77 1.52 -1.42 4.33
N LEU A 78 1.74 -2.27 5.36
CA LEU A 78 1.04 -2.17 6.63
C LEU A 78 1.38 -0.88 7.38
N GLU A 79 2.66 -0.52 7.49
CA GLU A 79 3.14 0.69 8.16
C GLU A 79 2.52 1.95 7.54
N ILE A 80 2.66 2.13 6.23
CA ILE A 80 2.14 3.31 5.52
C ILE A 80 0.62 3.38 5.61
N SER A 81 -0.05 2.23 5.49
CA SER A 81 -1.51 2.17 5.62
C SER A 81 -1.95 2.48 7.05
N SER A 82 -1.19 2.04 8.06
CA SER A 82 -1.46 2.30 9.48
C SER A 82 -1.28 3.76 9.82
N ASP A 83 -0.24 4.43 9.29
CA ASP A 83 -0.07 5.86 9.47
C ASP A 83 -1.28 6.64 8.90
N CYS A 84 -1.87 6.15 7.81
CA CYS A 84 -3.05 6.77 7.21
C CYS A 84 -4.35 6.43 7.97
N LEU A 85 -4.66 5.15 8.11
CA LEU A 85 -5.98 4.65 8.51
C LEU A 85 -6.03 4.08 9.94
N GLY A 86 -4.90 3.95 10.63
CA GLY A 86 -4.82 3.31 11.96
C GLY A 86 -5.62 4.02 13.05
N ASP A 87 -5.81 5.34 12.92
CA ASP A 87 -6.68 6.10 13.84
C ASP A 87 -8.19 5.85 13.60
N PHE A 88 -8.56 5.27 12.46
CA PHE A 88 -9.95 5.10 12.02
C PHE A 88 -10.42 3.64 12.11
N GLY A 89 -9.50 2.70 12.27
CA GLY A 89 -9.83 1.28 12.19
C GLY A 89 -8.63 0.36 12.29
N THR A 90 -8.87 -0.92 12.08
CA THR A 90 -7.86 -1.97 12.08
C THR A 90 -7.48 -2.35 10.66
N LEU A 91 -6.18 -2.58 10.43
CA LEU A 91 -5.64 -3.03 9.16
C LEU A 91 -5.17 -4.48 9.26
N PHE A 92 -5.39 -5.22 8.19
CA PHE A 92 -4.95 -6.60 8.05
C PHE A 92 -4.24 -6.77 6.72
N VAL A 93 -3.10 -7.44 6.71
CA VAL A 93 -2.42 -7.86 5.48
C VAL A 93 -2.54 -9.36 5.36
N VAL A 94 -3.05 -9.81 4.22
CA VAL A 94 -3.24 -11.22 3.89
C VAL A 94 -2.35 -11.52 2.67
N PRO A 95 -1.14 -12.06 2.87
CA PRO A 95 -0.30 -12.51 1.77
C PRO A 95 -0.89 -13.76 1.12
N TYR A 96 -0.80 -13.84 -0.21
CA TYR A 96 -1.23 -14.99 -1.00
C TYR A 96 -0.41 -15.11 -2.30
N SER A 97 -0.39 -16.30 -2.90
CA SER A 97 0.20 -16.50 -4.22
C SER A 97 -0.86 -16.39 -5.30
N SER A 98 -0.61 -15.57 -6.32
CA SER A 98 -1.49 -15.39 -7.49
C SER A 98 -0.99 -16.12 -8.75
N GLY A 99 0.08 -16.91 -8.64
CA GLY A 99 0.67 -17.68 -9.73
C GLY A 99 2.16 -17.95 -9.56
N LEU A 100 2.73 -18.76 -10.46
CA LEU A 100 4.18 -18.94 -10.56
C LEU A 100 4.84 -17.57 -10.83
N SER A 101 5.84 -17.22 -10.03
CA SER A 101 6.57 -15.94 -10.11
C SER A 101 5.79 -14.68 -9.74
N LYS A 102 4.63 -14.79 -9.07
CA LYS A 102 3.91 -13.62 -8.53
C LYS A 102 3.68 -13.77 -7.03
N LYS A 103 3.99 -12.70 -6.29
CA LYS A 103 3.67 -12.59 -4.88
C LYS A 103 2.68 -11.44 -4.70
N SER A 104 1.56 -11.73 -4.02
CA SER A 104 0.44 -10.80 -3.88
C SER A 104 0.02 -10.67 -2.43
N ALA A 105 -0.36 -9.47 -2.02
CA ALA A 105 -0.92 -9.21 -0.70
C ALA A 105 -2.22 -8.44 -0.86
N MET A 106 -3.22 -8.82 -0.07
CA MET A 106 -4.44 -8.05 0.08
C MET A 106 -4.35 -7.32 1.41
N ILE A 107 -4.51 -6.00 1.37
CA ILE A 107 -4.67 -5.20 2.57
C ILE A 107 -6.14 -4.88 2.77
N ARG A 108 -6.62 -5.07 4.00
CA ARG A 108 -8.00 -4.83 4.40
C ARG A 108 -8.03 -3.82 5.52
N PHE A 109 -8.89 -2.83 5.37
CA PHE A 109 -9.23 -1.87 6.40
C PHE A 109 -10.63 -2.17 6.93
N LYS A 110 -10.75 -2.25 8.27
CA LYS A 110 -12.02 -2.39 8.98
C LYS A 110 -12.19 -1.24 9.95
N VAL A 111 -13.27 -0.49 9.83
CA VAL A 111 -13.58 0.65 10.71
C VAL A 111 -13.79 0.16 12.15
N CYS A 112 -13.30 0.93 13.12
CA CYS A 112 -13.61 0.70 14.54
C CYS A 112 -15.04 1.15 14.83
N GLU A 113 -15.88 0.25 15.36
CA GLU A 113 -17.24 0.56 15.82
C GLU A 113 -17.24 1.40 17.11
#